data_AF-A0A532TTQ6-F1
#
_entry.id   AF-A0A532TTQ6-F1
#
_cell.length_a   1.000
_cell.length_b   1.000
_cell.length_c   1.000
_cell.angle_alpha   90.00
_cell.angle_beta   90.00
_cell.angle_gamma   90.00
#
_symmetry.space_group_name_H-M   'P 1'
#
loop_
_entity.id
_entity.type
_entity.pdbx_description
1 polymer ?
#
loop_
_entity_poly.entity_id
_entity_poly.type
_entity_poly.pdbx_seq_one_letter_code
_entity_poly.pdbx_strand_id
1 'polypeptide(L)'
;MVERSELDWIVQKATELLADKVKDSLLTDRDIELAFNIFAKPRLERLSDAFKSDLEQRQARDFIIMKLQERMKQLNAEQWQKLE
;
A
#
# COMPACT_ATOMS: atom_id res chain seq x y z
N MET A 1 13.33 4.92 -14.85
CA MET A 1 13.56 4.08 -13.67
C MET A 1 12.78 4.75 -12.56
N VAL A 2 11.74 4.10 -12.07
CA VAL A 2 10.83 4.72 -11.10
C VAL A 2 11.60 5.05 -9.83
N GLU A 3 11.52 6.30 -9.41
CA GLU A 3 12.22 6.76 -8.21
C GLU A 3 11.58 6.11 -6.97
N ARG A 4 12.43 5.69 -6.02
CA ARG A 4 11.95 5.06 -4.78
C ARG A 4 11.00 5.97 -4.01
N SER A 5 11.18 7.28 -4.13
CA SER A 5 10.30 8.33 -3.59
C SER A 5 8.87 8.24 -4.12
N GLU A 6 8.67 7.90 -5.40
CA GLU A 6 7.34 7.76 -6.00
C GLU A 6 6.61 6.54 -5.42
N LEU A 7 7.32 5.42 -5.28
CA LEU A 7 6.75 4.22 -4.65
C LEU A 7 6.42 4.44 -3.18
N ASP A 8 7.28 5.15 -2.45
CA ASP A 8 7.04 5.49 -1.05
C ASP A 8 5.82 6.43 -0.89
N TRP A 9 5.69 7.41 -1.79
CA TRP A 9 4.51 8.27 -1.83
C TRP A 9 3.22 7.48 -2.14
N ILE A 10 3.27 6.53 -3.08
CA ILE A 10 2.13 5.64 -3.35
C ILE A 10 1.75 4.83 -2.11
N VAL A 11 2.74 4.25 -1.42
CA VAL A 11 2.52 3.53 -0.16
C VAL A 11 1.88 4.43 0.89
N GLN A 12 2.40 5.65 1.06
CA GLN A 12 1.86 6.63 2.01
C GLN A 12 0.39 6.92 1.72
N LYS A 13 0.04 7.21 0.45
CA LYS A 13 -1.34 7.51 0.05
C LYS A 13 -2.29 6.33 0.23
N ALA A 14 -1.86 5.12 -0.08
CA ALA A 14 -2.68 3.93 0.16
C ALA A 14 -2.82 3.63 1.66
N THR A 15 -1.79 3.94 2.46
CA THR A 15 -1.83 3.78 3.92
C THR A 15 -2.84 4.73 4.57
N GLU A 16 -3.03 5.94 4.04
CA GLU A 16 -4.06 6.87 4.55
C GLU A 16 -5.47 6.26 4.50
N LEU A 17 -5.79 5.48 3.46
CA LEU A 17 -7.07 4.77 3.37
C LEU A 17 -7.20 3.68 4.45
N LEU A 18 -6.12 2.94 4.68
CA LEU A 18 -6.09 1.92 5.74
C LEU A 18 -6.20 2.55 7.13
N ALA A 19 -5.54 3.68 7.36
CA ALA A 19 -5.59 4.42 8.61
C ALA A 19 -6.97 5.01 8.90
N ASP A 20 -7.77 5.30 7.88
CA ASP A 20 -9.16 5.67 8.08
C ASP A 20 -10.01 4.45 8.43
N LYS A 21 -9.88 3.37 7.66
CA LYS A 21 -10.67 2.14 7.84
C LYS A 21 -10.41 1.40 9.16
N VAL A 22 -9.18 1.46 9.69
CA VAL A 22 -8.83 0.77 10.94
C VAL A 22 -9.60 1.29 12.16
N LYS A 23 -10.14 2.51 12.07
CA LYS A 23 -10.98 3.13 13.10
C LYS A 23 -12.32 2.40 13.26
N ASP A 24 -12.87 1.89 12.17
CA ASP A 24 -14.16 1.19 12.14
C ASP A 24 -14.02 -0.31 12.41
N SER A 25 -12.92 -0.93 11.96
CA SER A 25 -12.70 -2.38 12.09
C SER A 25 -11.23 -2.77 11.92
N LEU A 26 -10.84 -3.93 12.46
CA LEU A 26 -9.56 -4.55 12.16
C LEU A 26 -9.36 -4.71 10.65
N LEU A 27 -8.22 -4.24 10.16
CA LEU A 27 -7.83 -4.39 8.76
C LEU A 27 -7.53 -5.84 8.44
N THR A 28 -7.81 -6.23 7.20
CA THR A 28 -7.58 -7.55 6.62
C THR A 28 -6.82 -7.45 5.29
N ASP A 29 -6.31 -8.57 4.76
CA ASP A 29 -5.67 -8.58 3.44
C ASP A 29 -6.59 -8.05 2.32
N ARG A 30 -7.91 -8.21 2.43
CA ARG A 30 -8.87 -7.61 1.48
C ARG A 30 -8.80 -6.10 1.46
N ASP A 31 -8.52 -5.48 2.60
CA ASP A 31 -8.42 -4.03 2.72
C ASP A 31 -7.13 -3.51 2.09
N ILE A 32 -6.06 -4.30 2.18
CA ILE A 32 -4.81 -4.04 1.46
C ILE A 32 -5.03 -4.11 -0.04
N GLU A 33 -5.68 -5.18 -0.53
CA GLU A 33 -6.00 -5.32 -1.95
C GLU A 33 -6.88 -4.16 -2.44
N LEU A 34 -7.86 -3.73 -1.64
CA LEU A 34 -8.71 -2.59 -1.96
C LEU A 34 -7.89 -1.29 -2.03
N ALA A 35 -7.08 -0.99 -1.01
CA ALA A 35 -6.23 0.19 -0.97
C ALA A 35 -5.23 0.22 -2.13
N PHE A 36 -4.64 -0.93 -2.46
CA PHE A 36 -3.78 -1.08 -3.61
C PHE A 36 -4.53 -0.81 -4.91
N ASN A 37 -5.69 -1.43 -5.13
CA ASN A 37 -6.44 -1.29 -6.38
C ASN A 37 -6.97 0.14 -6.59
N ILE A 38 -7.38 0.82 -5.51
CA ILE A 38 -7.90 2.20 -5.60
C ILE A 38 -6.78 3.21 -5.83
N PHE A 39 -5.65 3.11 -5.11
CA PHE A 39 -4.63 4.16 -5.11
C PHE A 39 -3.32 3.78 -5.78
N ALA A 40 -2.84 2.56 -5.60
CA ALA A 40 -1.52 2.16 -6.07
C ALA A 40 -1.55 1.69 -7.52
N LYS A 41 -2.50 0.83 -7.88
CA LYS A 41 -2.64 0.28 -9.23
C LYS A 41 -2.75 1.35 -10.31
N PRO A 42 -3.68 2.32 -10.26
CA PRO A 42 -3.80 3.32 -11.33
C PRO A 42 -2.55 4.21 -11.44
N ARG A 43 -1.78 4.38 -10.36
CA ARG A 43 -0.53 5.14 -10.38
C ARG A 43 0.62 4.34 -10.96
N LEU A 44 0.73 3.06 -10.59
CA LEU A 44 1.69 2.14 -11.23
C LEU A 44 1.43 2.00 -12.73
N GLU A 45 0.17 1.97 -13.15
CA GLU A 45 -0.21 1.94 -14.57
C GLU A 45 0.19 3.24 -15.28
N ARG A 46 0.04 4.41 -14.64
CA ARG A 46 0.55 5.67 -15.19
C ARG A 46 2.07 5.75 -15.25
N LEU A 47 2.76 5.03 -14.36
CA LEU A 47 4.21 4.92 -14.36
C LEU A 47 4.72 3.79 -15.27
N SER A 48 3.83 3.13 -16.05
CA SER A 48 4.19 1.98 -16.88
C SER A 48 5.37 2.29 -17.82
N ASP A 49 5.39 3.46 -18.45
CA ASP A 49 6.47 3.91 -19.35
C ASP A 49 7.79 4.23 -18.63
N ALA A 50 7.75 4.45 -17.31
CA ALA A 50 8.93 4.73 -16.50
C ALA A 50 9.67 3.45 -16.07
N PHE A 51 9.02 2.29 -16.19
CA PHE A 51 9.60 0.98 -15.91
C PHE A 51 10.39 0.47 -17.11
N LYS A 52 11.55 -0.12 -16.84
CA LYS A 52 12.40 -0.70 -17.91
C LYS A 52 11.91 -2.07 -18.40
N SER A 53 11.09 -2.76 -17.61
CA SER A 53 10.62 -4.12 -17.91
C SER A 53 9.42 -4.48 -17.03
N ASP A 54 8.61 -5.45 -17.46
CA ASP A 54 7.54 -6.06 -16.65
C ASP A 54 8.02 -6.56 -15.28
N LEU A 55 9.27 -7.04 -15.19
CA LEU A 55 9.85 -7.47 -13.93
C LEU A 55 9.98 -6.31 -12.94
N GLU A 56 10.41 -5.13 -13.39
CA GLU A 56 10.54 -3.92 -12.55
C GLU A 56 9.17 -3.45 -12.05
N GLN A 57 8.15 -3.54 -12.91
CA GLN A 57 6.77 -3.23 -12.54
C GLN A 57 6.20 -4.21 -11.51
N ARG A 58 6.48 -5.52 -11.65
CA ARG A 58 6.09 -6.53 -10.65
C ARG A 58 6.77 -6.28 -9.32
N GLN A 59 8.09 -6.02 -9.33
CA GLN A 59 8.84 -5.69 -8.12
C GLN A 59 8.29 -4.45 -7.41
N ALA A 60 7.89 -3.42 -8.16
CA ALA A 60 7.26 -2.23 -7.60
C ALA A 60 5.90 -2.56 -6.95
N ARG A 61 5.10 -3.41 -7.60
CA ARG A 61 3.83 -3.91 -7.03
C ARG A 61 4.06 -4.69 -5.74
N ASP A 62 4.95 -5.68 -5.75
CA ASP A 62 5.28 -6.50 -4.58
C ASP A 62 5.80 -5.64 -3.43
N PHE A 63 6.65 -4.65 -3.73
CA PHE A 63 7.14 -3.69 -2.74
C PHE A 63 6.00 -2.91 -2.07
N ILE A 64 5.06 -2.39 -2.85
CA ILE A 64 3.92 -1.62 -2.32
C ILE A 64 3.03 -2.53 -1.45
N ILE A 65 2.71 -3.74 -1.91
CA ILE A 65 1.88 -4.69 -1.14
C ILE A 65 2.56 -5.05 0.18
N MET A 66 3.86 -5.40 0.14
CA MET A 66 4.63 -5.72 1.34
C MET A 66 4.59 -4.57 2.35
N LYS A 67 4.80 -3.32 1.88
CA LYS A 67 4.76 -2.14 2.74
C LYS A 67 3.38 -1.88 3.33
N LEU A 68 2.30 -2.08 2.56
CA LEU A 68 0.94 -1.96 3.07
C LEU A 68 0.61 -3.03 4.10
N GLN A 69 1.11 -4.26 3.94
CA GLN A 69 0.99 -5.32 4.95
C GLN A 69 1.71 -4.97 6.25
N GLU A 70 2.93 -4.44 6.17
CA GLU A 70 3.66 -3.95 7.35
C GLU A 70 2.86 -2.84 8.07
N ARG A 71 2.36 -1.86 7.32
CA ARG A 71 1.55 -0.76 7.86
C ARG A 71 0.23 -1.22 8.45
N MET A 72 -0.47 -2.16 7.81
CA MET A 72 -1.69 -2.74 8.35
C MET A 72 -1.45 -3.37 9.72
N LYS A 73 -0.38 -4.16 9.88
CA LYS A 73 -0.05 -4.79 11.17
C LYS A 73 0.21 -3.75 12.25
N GLN A 74 0.94 -2.68 11.92
CA GLN A 74 1.18 -1.55 12.82
C GLN A 74 -0.13 -0.87 13.22
N LEU A 75 -0.97 -0.49 12.25
CA LEU A 75 -2.25 0.18 12.48
C LEU A 75 -3.19 -0.66 13.35
N ASN A 76 -3.31 -1.97 13.05
CA ASN A 76 -4.12 -2.87 13.86
C ASN A 76 -3.60 -2.97 15.30
N ALA A 77 -2.28 -3.07 15.48
CA ALA A 77 -1.68 -3.08 16.81
C ALA A 77 -1.91 -1.75 17.55
N GLU A 78 -1.62 -0.62 16.92
CA GLU A 78 -1.74 0.71 17.53
C GLU A 78 -3.16 1.05 17.96
N GLN A 79 -4.15 0.67 17.15
CA GLN A 79 -5.56 1.00 17.39
C GLN A 79 -6.24 0.00 18.32
N TRP A 80 -5.93 -1.31 18.19
CA TRP A 80 -6.70 -2.37 18.85
C TRP A 80 -5.92 -3.15 19.92
N GLN A 81 -4.59 -3.19 19.93
CA GLN A 81 -3.84 -3.74 21.09
C GLN A 81 -3.75 -2.77 22.27
N LYS A 82 -4.13 -1.50 22.10
CA LYS A 82 -4.31 -0.57 23.24
C LYS A 82 -5.61 -0.78 24.01
N LEU A 83 -6.48 -1.68 23.55
CA LEU A 83 -7.78 -1.98 24.16
C LEU A 83 -7.75 -3.21 25.09
N GLU A 84 -6.59 -3.84 25.28
CA GLU A 84 -6.33 -4.85 26.33
C GLU A 84 -5.70 -4.21 27.57
#